data_AF-A0A4P6E946-F1
#
_entry.id   AF-A0A4P6E946-F1
#
_cell.length_a   1.000
_cell.length_b   1.000
_cell.length_c   1.000
_cell.angle_alpha   90.00
_cell.angle_beta   90.00
_cell.angle_gamma   90.00
#
_symmetry.space_group_name_H-M   'P 1'
#
loop_
_entity.id
_entity.type
_entity.pdbx_description
1 polymer ?
#
loop_
_entity_poly.entity_id
_entity_poly.type
_entity_poly.pdbx_seq_one_letter_code
_entity_poly.pdbx_strand_id
1 'polypeptide(L)'
;MAEPTVWTIGHSTRTLDEVVALLRDHLVRGVVDVRTVPRSRHTPHFNEDTLGPALAERGIPYRHLAALGGLRHSRKDSVNTGWRNASFRGYADYMQTPEFAAGIEELLEIARERPTAIMCAEAVPWRCHRSMIGDALIVRGIRVLDIIGSGAAREETLTSFAHIEGLTITYPATQEKTDA
;
A
#
# COMPACT_ATOMS: atom_id res chain seq x y z
N MET A 1 22.46 -9.47 -1.31
CA MET A 1 21.20 -10.14 -0.93
C MET A 1 20.17 -9.78 -1.99
N ALA A 2 19.23 -10.66 -2.32
CA ALA A 2 18.16 -10.29 -3.24
C ALA A 2 17.26 -9.24 -2.58
N GLU A 3 16.84 -8.21 -3.33
CA GLU A 3 15.86 -7.24 -2.85
C GLU A 3 14.56 -7.95 -2.47
N PRO A 4 13.88 -7.55 -1.37
CA PRO A 4 12.64 -8.18 -0.97
C PRO A 4 11.55 -7.95 -2.03
N THR A 5 10.56 -8.83 -2.07
CA THR A 5 9.29 -8.58 -2.78
C THR A 5 8.24 -8.20 -1.75
N VAL A 6 7.54 -7.10 -1.98
CA VAL A 6 6.42 -6.66 -1.16
C VAL A 6 5.11 -7.03 -1.86
N TRP A 7 4.19 -7.62 -1.11
CA TRP A 7 2.87 -7.97 -1.61
C TRP A 7 1.86 -6.92 -1.18
N THR A 8 0.74 -6.79 -1.89
CA THR A 8 -0.38 -5.98 -1.42
C THR A 8 -1.65 -6.82 -1.34
N ILE A 9 -2.49 -6.55 -0.34
CA ILE A 9 -3.78 -7.23 -0.18
C ILE A 9 -4.85 -6.27 0.33
N GLY A 10 -6.05 -6.41 -0.24
CA GLY A 10 -7.24 -5.71 0.22
C GLY A 10 -8.17 -6.67 0.94
N HIS A 11 -8.49 -6.40 2.21
CA HIS A 11 -9.39 -7.29 2.95
C HIS A 11 -10.84 -7.23 2.44
N SER A 12 -11.27 -6.08 1.93
CA SER A 12 -12.63 -5.88 1.39
C SER A 12 -13.68 -6.43 2.36
N THR A 13 -14.64 -7.21 1.86
CA THR A 13 -15.66 -7.91 2.64
C THR A 13 -15.33 -9.40 2.82
N ARG A 14 -14.07 -9.81 2.62
CA ARG A 14 -13.66 -11.21 2.79
C ARG A 14 -13.77 -11.64 4.25
N THR A 15 -13.86 -12.94 4.45
CA THR A 15 -13.62 -13.56 5.77
C THR A 15 -12.13 -13.53 6.09
N LEU A 16 -11.79 -13.72 7.37
CA LEU A 16 -10.39 -13.87 7.77
C LEU A 16 -9.74 -15.09 7.10
N ASP A 17 -10.46 -16.21 7.01
CA ASP A 17 -9.92 -17.45 6.44
C ASP A 17 -9.64 -17.32 4.93
N GLU A 18 -10.48 -16.58 4.19
CA GLU A 18 -10.20 -16.24 2.79
C GLU A 18 -8.92 -15.39 2.65
N VAL A 19 -8.73 -14.39 3.51
CA VAL A 19 -7.50 -13.57 3.50
C VAL A 19 -6.28 -14.43 3.83
N VAL A 20 -6.38 -15.31 4.82
CA VAL A 20 -5.29 -16.22 5.21
C VAL A 20 -4.96 -17.21 4.11
N ALA A 21 -5.97 -17.76 3.41
CA ALA A 21 -5.77 -18.63 2.26
C ALA A 21 -4.99 -17.90 1.16
N LEU A 22 -5.40 -16.69 0.80
CA LEU A 22 -4.71 -15.86 -0.19
C LEU A 22 -3.26 -15.56 0.22
N LEU A 23 -3.00 -15.21 1.48
CA LEU A 23 -1.64 -14.99 1.97
C LEU A 23 -0.78 -16.25 1.83
N ARG A 24 -1.32 -17.42 2.17
CA ARG A 24 -0.61 -18.71 2.11
C ARG A 24 -0.33 -19.15 0.68
N ASP A 25 -1.28 -18.98 -0.23
CA ASP A 25 -1.13 -19.32 -1.67
C ASP A 25 0.04 -18.54 -2.30
N HIS A 26 0.34 -17.35 -1.78
CA HIS A 26 1.44 -16.50 -2.20
C HIS A 26 2.69 -16.57 -1.30
N LEU A 27 2.74 -17.53 -0.37
CA LEU A 27 3.83 -17.71 0.60
C LEU A 27 4.14 -16.44 1.42
N VAL A 28 3.15 -15.57 1.60
CA VAL A 28 3.26 -14.41 2.48
C VAL A 28 3.25 -14.87 3.93
N ARG A 29 4.23 -14.40 4.70
CA ARG A 29 4.46 -14.80 6.10
C ARG A 29 4.39 -13.62 7.06
N GLY A 30 3.95 -12.45 6.61
CA GLY A 30 3.81 -11.27 7.45
C GLY A 30 2.81 -10.30 6.87
N VAL A 31 2.12 -9.56 7.74
CA VAL A 31 1.14 -8.55 7.36
C VAL A 31 1.51 -7.23 8.02
N VAL A 32 1.60 -6.19 7.20
CA VAL A 32 1.72 -4.80 7.64
C VAL A 32 0.43 -4.08 7.28
N ASP A 33 -0.35 -3.70 8.28
CA ASP A 33 -1.57 -2.94 8.08
C ASP A 33 -1.27 -1.45 7.92
N VAL A 34 -1.63 -0.91 6.76
CA VAL A 34 -1.41 0.49 6.40
C VAL A 34 -2.71 1.29 6.39
N ARG A 35 -3.76 0.83 7.09
CA ARG A 35 -4.99 1.61 7.28
C ARG A 35 -4.77 2.67 8.34
N THR A 36 -5.22 3.90 8.12
CA THR A 36 -5.13 4.97 9.15
C THR A 36 -5.97 4.64 10.37
N VAL A 37 -7.17 4.08 10.12
CA VAL A 37 -8.09 3.64 11.16
C VAL A 37 -8.44 2.18 10.89
N PRO A 38 -7.72 1.21 11.50
CA PRO A 38 -7.98 -0.22 11.33
C PRO A 38 -9.18 -0.67 12.18
N ARG A 39 -10.33 0.00 12.02
CA ARG A 39 -11.58 -0.29 12.75
C ARG A 39 -12.80 -0.14 11.84
N SER A 40 -13.70 -1.10 11.89
CA SER A 40 -14.93 -1.15 11.10
C SER A 40 -16.01 -1.92 11.84
N ARG A 41 -17.24 -1.41 11.79
CA ARG A 41 -18.43 -2.14 12.27
C ARG A 41 -18.90 -3.21 11.28
N HIS A 42 -18.59 -3.05 10.00
CA HIS A 42 -19.03 -3.97 8.94
C HIS A 42 -18.13 -5.21 8.83
N THR A 43 -16.84 -5.06 9.15
CA THR A 43 -15.84 -6.12 9.09
C THR A 43 -15.03 -6.17 10.39
N PRO A 44 -15.68 -6.44 11.54
CA PRO A 44 -15.05 -6.34 12.85
C PRO A 44 -13.89 -7.33 13.05
N HIS A 45 -13.87 -8.44 12.31
CA HIS A 45 -12.77 -9.42 12.29
C HIS A 45 -11.45 -8.86 11.73
N PHE A 46 -11.50 -7.73 11.01
CA PHE A 46 -10.32 -6.98 10.60
C PHE A 46 -10.05 -5.76 11.49
N ASN A 47 -10.68 -5.62 12.66
CA ASN A 47 -10.26 -4.59 13.60
C ASN A 47 -8.90 -4.94 14.19
N GLU A 48 -8.05 -3.94 14.44
CA GLU A 48 -6.70 -4.14 14.98
C GLU A 48 -6.65 -5.07 16.21
N ASP A 49 -7.59 -4.89 17.15
CA ASP A 49 -7.71 -5.68 18.38
C ASP A 49 -8.13 -7.14 18.14
N THR A 50 -8.68 -7.45 16.97
CA THR A 50 -9.10 -8.81 16.59
C THR A 50 -8.14 -9.46 15.60
N LEU A 51 -7.66 -8.68 14.62
CA LEU A 51 -6.87 -9.17 13.49
C LEU A 51 -5.49 -9.64 13.91
N GLY A 52 -4.80 -8.87 14.77
CA GLY A 52 -3.47 -9.22 15.27
C GLY A 52 -3.44 -10.60 15.94
N PRO A 53 -4.26 -10.83 17.00
CA PRO A 53 -4.37 -12.14 17.64
C PRO A 53 -4.75 -13.26 16.67
N ALA A 54 -5.73 -13.03 15.79
CA ALA A 54 -6.23 -14.07 14.91
C ALA A 54 -5.20 -14.48 13.82
N LEU A 55 -4.35 -13.56 13.37
CA LEU A 55 -3.22 -13.86 12.49
C LEU A 55 -2.08 -14.53 13.25
N ALA A 56 -1.80 -14.14 14.49
CA ALA A 56 -0.78 -14.75 15.33
C ALA A 56 -1.07 -16.24 15.60
N GLU A 57 -2.32 -16.61 15.87
CA GLU A 57 -2.77 -18.01 16.00
C GLU A 57 -2.51 -18.84 14.73
N ARG A 58 -2.41 -18.18 13.57
CA ARG A 58 -2.17 -18.79 12.26
C ARG A 58 -0.70 -18.70 11.83
N GLY A 59 0.18 -18.21 12.72
CA GLY A 59 1.62 -18.07 12.47
C GLY A 59 2.00 -16.90 11.58
N ILE A 60 1.13 -15.89 11.43
CA ILE A 60 1.36 -14.71 10.58
C ILE A 60 1.52 -13.48 11.50
N PRO A 61 2.74 -12.95 11.69
CA PRO A 61 2.94 -11.70 12.41
C PRO A 61 2.18 -10.55 11.77
N TYR A 62 1.59 -9.71 12.62
CA TYR A 62 0.85 -8.51 12.26
C TYR A 62 1.53 -7.29 12.86
N ARG A 63 1.66 -6.22 12.07
CA ARG A 63 2.11 -4.90 12.55
C ARG A 63 1.24 -3.82 11.92
N HIS A 64 0.78 -2.87 12.73
CA HIS A 64 0.16 -1.66 12.21
C HIS A 64 1.23 -0.60 11.93
N LEU A 65 1.23 -0.03 10.73
CA LEU A 65 2.17 0.99 10.30
C LEU A 65 1.42 2.25 9.86
N ALA A 66 0.97 3.02 10.85
CA ALA A 66 0.17 4.24 10.65
C ALA A 66 0.89 5.33 9.82
N ALA A 67 2.23 5.30 9.78
CA ALA A 67 3.04 6.18 8.94
C ALA A 67 2.65 6.03 7.45
N LEU A 68 2.37 4.81 6.99
CA LEU A 68 1.91 4.57 5.62
C LEU A 68 0.38 4.66 5.45
N GLY A 69 -0.32 5.11 6.51
CA GLY A 69 -1.76 5.31 6.56
C GLY A 69 -2.30 6.30 5.52
N GLY A 70 -3.44 5.99 4.91
CA GLY A 70 -4.21 6.90 4.07
C GLY A 70 -4.83 8.11 4.81
N LEU A 71 -5.96 8.62 4.30
CA LEU A 71 -6.69 9.75 4.89
C LEU A 71 -5.81 11.00 5.13
N ARG A 72 -5.05 11.38 4.11
CA ARG A 72 -4.21 12.59 4.12
C ARG A 72 -4.93 13.73 3.39
N HIS A 73 -4.65 14.96 3.79
CA HIS A 73 -5.26 16.15 3.21
C HIS A 73 -4.35 16.80 2.18
N SER A 74 -4.91 17.19 1.04
CA SER A 74 -4.18 17.92 0.01
C SER A 74 -3.84 19.33 0.46
N ARG A 75 -2.63 19.78 0.11
CA ARG A 75 -2.23 21.18 0.26
C ARG A 75 -2.82 22.02 -0.87
N LYS A 76 -3.01 23.32 -0.63
CA LYS A 76 -3.55 24.25 -1.65
C LYS A 76 -2.61 24.43 -2.83
N ASP A 77 -1.32 24.35 -2.57
CA ASP A 77 -0.20 24.47 -3.51
C ASP A 77 0.34 23.09 -3.95
N SER A 78 -0.50 22.05 -3.88
CA SER A 78 -0.12 20.70 -4.31
C SER A 78 0.36 20.68 -5.76
N VAL A 79 1.56 20.16 -5.97
CA VAL A 79 2.10 19.85 -7.32
C VAL A 79 1.50 18.58 -7.91
N ASN A 80 0.81 17.77 -7.10
CA ASN A 80 0.26 16.48 -7.46
C ASN A 80 -1.11 16.60 -8.15
N THR A 81 -1.21 17.53 -9.09
CA THR A 81 -2.49 17.96 -9.67
C THR A 81 -3.12 16.96 -10.63
N GLY A 82 -2.36 15.96 -11.09
CA GLY A 82 -2.86 14.85 -11.91
C GLY A 82 -3.89 13.99 -11.15
N TRP A 83 -3.81 13.92 -9.82
CA TRP A 83 -4.81 13.24 -9.00
C TRP A 83 -6.08 14.09 -8.83
N ARG A 84 -7.10 13.86 -9.68
CA ARG A 84 -8.40 14.55 -9.58
C ARG A 84 -9.10 14.36 -8.22
N ASN A 85 -8.90 13.20 -7.59
CA ASN A 85 -9.44 12.93 -6.26
C ASN A 85 -8.57 13.60 -5.17
N ALA A 86 -9.19 14.39 -4.29
CA ALA A 86 -8.48 15.14 -3.25
C ALA A 86 -7.76 14.24 -2.23
N SER A 87 -8.28 13.06 -1.91
CA SER A 87 -7.64 12.12 -0.99
C SER A 87 -6.37 11.50 -1.58
N PHE A 88 -6.38 11.15 -2.88
CA PHE A 88 -5.18 10.68 -3.58
C PHE A 88 -4.12 11.79 -3.67
N ARG A 89 -4.55 13.00 -4.04
CA ARG A 89 -3.68 14.18 -4.04
C ARG A 89 -3.07 14.46 -2.67
N GLY A 90 -3.87 14.37 -1.62
CA GLY A 90 -3.40 14.54 -0.24
C GLY A 90 -2.40 13.47 0.19
N TYR A 91 -2.59 12.23 -0.25
CA TYR A 91 -1.61 11.19 -0.01
C TYR A 91 -0.30 11.45 -0.78
N ALA A 92 -0.38 11.85 -2.05
CA ALA A 92 0.79 12.22 -2.84
C ALA A 92 1.56 13.42 -2.26
N ASP A 93 0.87 14.38 -1.66
CA ASP A 93 1.51 15.48 -0.92
C ASP A 93 2.22 14.99 0.34
N TYR A 94 1.61 14.03 1.03
CA TYR A 94 2.19 13.38 2.20
C TYR A 94 3.42 12.52 1.86
N MET A 95 3.48 11.92 0.66
CA MET A 95 4.68 11.19 0.20
C MET A 95 5.95 12.05 0.14
N GLN A 96 5.80 13.38 0.16
CA GLN A 96 6.92 14.33 0.16
C GLN A 96 7.53 14.56 1.55
N THR A 97 7.00 13.93 2.61
CA THR A 97 7.43 14.21 3.98
C THR A 97 8.44 13.19 4.51
N PRO A 98 9.29 13.59 5.49
CA PRO A 98 10.22 12.66 6.13
C PRO A 98 9.53 11.48 6.82
N GLU A 99 8.31 11.66 7.33
CA GLU A 99 7.55 10.60 8.01
C GLU A 99 7.14 9.50 7.03
N PHE A 100 6.75 9.85 5.80
CA PHE A 100 6.48 8.85 4.77
C PHE A 100 7.75 8.09 4.41
N ALA A 101 8.87 8.80 4.20
CA ALA A 101 10.14 8.17 3.89
C ALA A 101 10.58 7.20 5.00
N ALA A 102 10.48 7.59 6.27
CA ALA A 102 10.76 6.72 7.40
C ALA A 102 9.83 5.50 7.45
N GLY A 103 8.54 5.66 7.13
CA GLY A 103 7.59 4.56 7.02
C GLY A 103 7.94 3.56 5.93
N ILE A 104 8.46 4.02 4.78
CA ILE A 104 8.95 3.13 3.72
C ILE A 104 10.17 2.35 4.19
N GLU A 105 11.15 2.99 4.83
CA GLU A 105 12.32 2.29 5.35
C GLU A 105 11.94 1.24 6.40
N GLU A 106 11.03 1.57 7.32
CA GLU A 106 10.50 0.61 8.30
C GLU A 106 9.81 -0.59 7.64
N LEU A 107 9.02 -0.36 6.58
CA LEU A 107 8.41 -1.44 5.80
C LEU A 107 9.48 -2.32 5.13
N LEU A 108 10.54 -1.73 4.59
CA LEU A 108 11.62 -2.48 3.95
C LEU A 108 12.39 -3.34 4.93
N GLU A 109 12.66 -2.86 6.15
CA GLU A 109 13.28 -3.69 7.19
C GLU A 109 12.42 -4.93 7.50
N ILE A 110 11.10 -4.75 7.65
CA ILE A 110 10.16 -5.87 7.87
C ILE A 110 10.17 -6.84 6.67
N ALA A 111 10.14 -6.31 5.45
CA ALA A 111 10.10 -7.11 4.23
C ALA A 111 11.41 -7.90 3.98
N ARG A 112 12.56 -7.42 4.47
CA ARG A 112 13.83 -8.15 4.42
C ARG A 112 13.85 -9.36 5.35
N GLU A 113 13.13 -9.32 6.47
CA GLU A 113 13.04 -10.46 7.38
C GLU A 113 12.15 -11.58 6.84
N ARG A 114 11.05 -11.25 6.14
CA ARG A 114 10.09 -12.23 5.61
C ARG A 114 9.22 -11.68 4.46
N PRO A 115 8.71 -12.55 3.58
CA PRO A 115 7.69 -12.17 2.59
C PRO A 115 6.50 -11.52 3.28
N THR A 116 6.21 -10.27 2.94
CA THR A 116 5.29 -9.40 3.68
C THR A 116 4.26 -8.80 2.74
N ALA A 117 2.99 -8.77 3.15
CA ALA A 117 1.93 -8.05 2.47
C ALA A 117 1.56 -6.77 3.21
N ILE A 118 1.45 -5.65 2.50
CA ILE A 118 0.76 -4.46 3.01
C ILE A 118 -0.76 -4.63 2.84
N MET A 119 -1.53 -4.34 3.89
CA MET A 119 -2.98 -4.51 3.90
C MET A 119 -3.72 -3.18 3.92
N CYS A 120 -4.77 -3.09 3.10
CA CYS A 120 -5.77 -2.02 3.15
C CYS A 120 -7.21 -2.58 3.12
N ALA A 121 -8.22 -1.70 3.14
CA ALA A 121 -9.62 -2.09 3.10
C ALA A 121 -10.13 -2.35 1.67
N GLU A 122 -9.73 -1.54 0.69
CA GLU A 122 -10.22 -1.65 -0.69
C GLU A 122 -9.69 -2.92 -1.36
N ALA A 123 -10.55 -3.65 -2.10
CA ALA A 123 -10.20 -4.90 -2.76
C ALA A 123 -9.04 -4.76 -3.77
N VAL A 124 -8.97 -3.62 -4.46
CA VAL A 124 -8.00 -3.34 -5.53
C VAL A 124 -7.13 -2.12 -5.21
N PRO A 125 -5.83 -2.12 -5.55
CA PRO A 125 -4.89 -1.08 -5.13
C PRO A 125 -5.08 0.26 -5.82
N TRP A 126 -5.55 0.28 -7.07
CA TRP A 126 -5.83 1.52 -7.83
C TRP A 126 -7.05 2.30 -7.31
N ARG A 127 -7.72 1.80 -6.27
CA ARG A 127 -8.81 2.49 -5.58
C ARG A 127 -8.44 2.95 -4.17
N CYS A 128 -7.20 2.73 -3.72
CA CYS A 128 -6.72 3.24 -2.45
C CYS A 128 -5.25 3.66 -2.50
N HIS A 129 -4.72 4.09 -1.36
CA HIS A 129 -3.38 4.65 -1.25
C HIS A 129 -2.26 3.62 -1.42
N ARG A 130 -2.54 2.31 -1.32
CA ARG A 130 -1.50 1.28 -1.42
C ARG A 130 -0.84 1.23 -2.80
N SER A 131 -1.51 1.66 -3.86
CA SER A 131 -0.89 1.86 -5.19
C SER A 131 0.23 2.90 -5.15
N MET A 132 0.07 3.98 -4.39
CA MET A 132 1.11 5.00 -4.23
C MET A 132 2.26 4.55 -3.30
N ILE A 133 1.98 3.66 -2.34
CA ILE A 133 3.04 2.93 -1.64
C ILE A 133 3.81 2.05 -2.63
N GLY A 134 3.09 1.35 -3.52
CA GLY A 134 3.64 0.57 -4.61
C GLY A 134 4.59 1.38 -5.49
N ASP A 135 4.17 2.56 -5.95
CA ASP A 135 5.03 3.49 -6.70
C ASP A 135 6.33 3.80 -5.94
N ALA A 136 6.24 4.13 -4.64
CA ALA A 136 7.40 4.44 -3.80
C ALA A 136 8.38 3.27 -3.63
N LEU A 137 7.86 2.04 -3.61
CA LEU A 137 8.64 0.81 -3.57
C LEU A 137 9.29 0.52 -4.92
N ILE A 138 8.56 0.65 -6.02
CA ILE A 138 9.06 0.43 -7.39
C ILE A 138 10.22 1.37 -7.69
N VAL A 139 10.13 2.66 -7.33
CA VAL A 139 11.22 3.63 -7.50
C VAL A 139 12.48 3.27 -6.70
N ARG A 140 12.33 2.50 -5.62
CA ARG A 140 13.45 1.94 -4.83
C ARG A 140 13.96 0.60 -5.37
N GLY A 141 13.47 0.14 -6.54
CA GLY A 141 13.85 -1.14 -7.13
C GLY A 141 13.19 -2.36 -6.48
N ILE A 142 12.16 -2.14 -5.66
CA ILE A 142 11.45 -3.20 -4.95
C ILE A 142 10.30 -3.70 -5.80
N ARG A 143 10.24 -5.01 -5.99
CA ARG A 143 9.15 -5.65 -6.72
C ARG A 143 7.88 -5.63 -5.88
N VAL A 144 6.76 -5.24 -6.49
CA VAL A 144 5.44 -5.18 -5.82
C VAL A 144 4.43 -6.06 -6.54
N LEU A 145 3.76 -6.94 -5.79
CA LEU A 145 2.80 -7.91 -6.31
C LEU A 145 1.43 -7.81 -5.61
N ASP A 146 0.38 -7.59 -6.39
CA ASP A 146 -0.99 -7.45 -5.92
C ASP A 146 -1.71 -8.80 -5.80
N ILE A 147 -2.14 -9.12 -4.59
CA ILE A 147 -3.04 -10.22 -4.30
C ILE A 147 -4.48 -9.69 -4.41
N ILE A 148 -5.10 -9.89 -5.58
CA ILE A 148 -6.47 -9.43 -5.86
C ILE A 148 -7.49 -10.52 -5.50
N GLY A 149 -7.14 -11.79 -5.70
CA GLY A 149 -7.97 -12.97 -5.50
C GLY A 149 -7.13 -14.22 -5.69
N SER A 150 -7.78 -15.37 -5.84
CA SER A 150 -7.06 -16.62 -6.11
C SER A 150 -6.39 -16.58 -7.49
N GLY A 151 -5.22 -17.22 -7.60
CA GLY A 151 -4.46 -17.30 -8.85
C GLY A 151 -3.18 -16.47 -8.83
N ALA A 152 -2.70 -16.08 -10.01
CA ALA A 152 -1.47 -15.31 -10.12
C ALA A 152 -1.66 -13.88 -9.58
N ALA A 153 -0.70 -13.42 -8.77
CA ALA A 153 -0.65 -12.02 -8.38
C ALA A 153 -0.30 -11.14 -9.58
N ARG A 154 -0.85 -9.93 -9.58
CA ARG A 154 -0.57 -8.94 -10.61
C ARG A 154 0.68 -8.15 -10.22
N GLU A 155 1.61 -7.99 -11.15
CA GLU A 155 2.75 -7.11 -10.94
C GLU A 155 2.34 -5.64 -11.06
N GLU A 156 2.65 -4.85 -10.03
CA GLU A 156 2.43 -3.41 -10.08
C GLU A 156 3.42 -2.76 -11.05
N THR A 157 2.94 -1.73 -11.74
CA THR A 157 3.73 -0.86 -12.60
C THR A 157 3.52 0.57 -12.13
N LEU A 158 4.56 1.39 -12.23
CA LEU A 158 4.49 2.80 -11.87
C LEU A 158 3.26 3.48 -12.48
N THR A 159 2.57 4.29 -11.68
CA THR A 159 1.49 5.15 -12.16
C THR A 159 1.95 5.94 -13.39
N SER A 160 1.18 5.88 -14.48
CA SER A 160 1.63 6.31 -15.82
C SER A 160 2.00 7.78 -15.98
N PHE A 161 1.50 8.64 -15.09
CA PHE A 161 1.78 10.08 -15.05
C PHE A 161 2.63 10.48 -13.83
N ALA A 162 3.25 9.51 -13.15
CA ALA A 162 4.22 9.79 -12.11
C ALA A 162 5.50 10.39 -12.72
N HIS A 163 6.01 11.42 -12.07
CA HIS A 163 7.30 12.04 -12.34
C HIS A 163 8.28 11.68 -11.22
N ILE A 164 9.48 11.20 -11.60
CA ILE A 164 10.47 10.69 -10.66
C ILE A 164 11.73 11.55 -10.71
N GLU A 165 12.18 12.02 -9.55
CA GLU A 165 13.48 12.67 -9.36
C GLU A 165 14.20 11.99 -8.19
N GLY A 166 15.15 11.10 -8.48
CA GLY A 166 15.76 10.25 -7.46
C GLY A 166 14.73 9.32 -6.82
N LEU A 167 14.51 9.44 -5.50
CA LEU A 167 13.48 8.70 -4.77
C LEU A 167 12.18 9.49 -4.58
N THR A 168 12.15 10.73 -5.06
CA THR A 168 10.98 11.61 -4.97
C THR A 168 10.03 11.32 -6.12
N ILE A 169 8.75 11.13 -5.80
CA ILE A 169 7.68 10.89 -6.77
C ILE A 169 6.66 12.01 -6.67
N THR A 170 6.33 12.63 -7.79
CA THR A 170 5.23 13.59 -7.89
C THR A 170 4.28 13.20 -9.02
N TYR A 171 3.08 13.77 -9.02
CA TYR A 171 2.02 13.41 -9.95
C TYR A 171 1.41 14.66 -10.60
N PRO A 172 2.20 15.43 -11.38
CA PRO A 172 1.70 16.63 -12.04
C PRO A 172 0.60 16.28 -13.04
N ALA A 173 -0.30 17.23 -13.31
CA ALA A 173 -1.22 17.09 -14.43
C ALA A 173 -0.41 16.98 -15.73
N THR A 174 -0.71 15.99 -16.57
CA THR A 174 -0.13 15.89 -17.90
C THR A 174 -0.47 17.17 -18.66
N GLN A 175 0.53 17.90 -19.15
CA GLN A 175 0.27 18.95 -20.12
C GLN A 175 -0.37 18.27 -21.33
N GLU A 176 -1.63 18.60 -21.61
CA GLU A 176 -2.19 18.30 -22.93
C GLU A 176 -1.23 18.93 -23.93
N LYS A 177 -0.62 18.11 -24.80
CA LYS A 177 0.03 18.65 -25.99
C LYS A 177 -1.04 19.43 -26.73
N THR A 178 -0.97 20.76 -26.67
CA THR A 178 -1.70 21.62 -27.58
C THR A 178 -1.06 21.43 -28.96
N ASP A 179 -1.44 20.36 -29.64
CA ASP A 179 -1.24 20.24 -31.08
C ASP A 179 -2.37 21.04 -31.74
N ALA A 180 -2.10 22.34 -31.97
CA ALA A 180 -2.62 23.24 -33.01
C ALA A 180 -2.65 24.71 -32.54
#